data_AF-V4AQJ0-F1
#
_entry.id   AF-V4AQJ0-F1
#
_cell.length_a   1.000
_cell.length_b   1.000
_cell.length_c   1.000
_cell.angle_alpha   90.00
_cell.angle_beta   90.00
_cell.angle_gamma   90.00
#
_symmetry.space_group_name_H-M   'P 1'
#
loop_
_entity.id
_entity.type
_entity.pdbx_description
1 polymer ?
#
loop_
_entity_poly.entity_id
_entity_poly.type
_entity_poly.pdbx_seq_one_letter_code
_entity_poly.pdbx_strand_id
1 'polypeptide(L)'
;MYLSALDYVTITFFTLDLLLRIIFCPNKLRFFFDMVNIVDTISLIAVYSHVIVKLCIPNEKYKESLVDIMEAIHLLRILRLLRILQKMRVFRVLAYSLKTGYQEFILVISFFSFAAVTFGCLICHLDGKNKILHIPDGIYWAVVTMTTVGYGDMYPMTFLGKVIAGCMAVLGSLISASLIPVFVNNFLFFYTNSNNLSLETKPKAKSKTRVGCTGKPKLQKPI
;
A
#
# COMPACT_ATOMS: atom_id res chain seq x y z
N MET A 1 -8.18 -35.18 -6.04
CA MET A 1 -9.60 -35.02 -6.42
C MET A 1 -10.28 -33.88 -5.66
N TYR A 2 -10.26 -33.87 -4.32
CA TYR A 2 -10.89 -32.80 -3.51
C TYR A 2 -10.38 -31.38 -3.79
N LEU A 3 -9.05 -31.21 -3.96
CA LEU A 3 -8.46 -29.89 -4.21
C LEU A 3 -8.98 -29.26 -5.52
N SER A 4 -9.04 -30.06 -6.59
CA SER A 4 -9.51 -29.61 -7.89
C SER A 4 -11.00 -29.27 -7.88
N ALA A 5 -11.82 -30.03 -7.16
CA ALA A 5 -13.24 -29.74 -7.00
C ALA A 5 -13.47 -28.39 -6.29
N LEU A 6 -12.71 -28.11 -5.22
CA LEU A 6 -12.77 -26.82 -4.52
C LEU A 6 -12.33 -25.66 -5.41
N ASP A 7 -11.30 -25.84 -6.24
CA ASP A 7 -10.87 -24.81 -7.20
C ASP A 7 -11.99 -24.48 -8.18
N TYR A 8 -12.66 -25.47 -8.79
CA TYR A 8 -13.78 -25.20 -9.69
C TYR A 8 -14.95 -24.51 -8.99
N VAL A 9 -15.33 -24.96 -7.78
CA VAL A 9 -16.42 -24.34 -7.00
C VAL A 9 -16.10 -22.87 -6.67
N THR A 10 -14.86 -22.58 -6.24
CA THR A 10 -14.44 -21.21 -5.92
C THR A 10 -14.39 -20.33 -7.16
N ILE A 11 -13.91 -20.84 -8.29
CA ILE A 11 -13.93 -20.12 -9.58
C ILE A 11 -15.36 -19.78 -9.97
N THR A 12 -16.26 -20.76 -10.01
CA THR A 12 -17.67 -20.54 -10.37
C THR A 12 -18.33 -19.51 -9.44
N PHE A 13 -18.08 -19.61 -8.13
CA PHE A 13 -18.59 -18.63 -7.17
C PHE A 13 -18.07 -17.21 -7.44
N PHE A 14 -16.78 -17.04 -7.70
CA PHE A 14 -16.19 -15.73 -8.00
C PHE A 14 -16.67 -15.14 -9.33
N THR A 15 -16.82 -15.99 -10.36
CA THR A 15 -17.40 -15.58 -11.64
C THR A 15 -18.83 -15.08 -11.44
N LEU A 16 -19.64 -15.79 -10.65
CA LEU A 16 -21.01 -15.39 -10.36
C LEU A 16 -21.05 -14.07 -9.57
N ASP A 17 -20.24 -13.91 -8.53
CA ASP A 17 -20.15 -12.64 -7.77
C ASP A 17 -19.78 -11.46 -8.69
N LEU A 18 -18.81 -11.63 -9.59
CA LEU A 18 -18.42 -10.58 -10.55
C LEU A 18 -19.53 -10.29 -11.57
N LEU A 19 -20.16 -11.33 -12.13
CA LEU A 19 -21.26 -11.17 -13.10
C LEU A 19 -22.45 -10.45 -12.48
N LEU A 20 -22.85 -10.84 -11.27
CA LEU A 20 -23.95 -10.18 -10.55
C LEU A 20 -23.61 -8.70 -10.32
N ARG A 21 -22.38 -8.39 -9.89
CA ARG A 21 -21.96 -6.99 -9.71
C ARG A 21 -22.00 -6.19 -11.01
N ILE A 22 -21.59 -6.76 -12.14
CA ILE A 22 -21.64 -6.09 -13.45
C ILE A 22 -23.09 -5.85 -13.88
N ILE A 23 -24.00 -6.81 -13.64
CA ILE A 23 -25.42 -6.72 -14.02
C ILE A 23 -26.15 -5.66 -13.20
N PHE A 24 -25.92 -5.63 -11.88
CA PHE A 24 -26.62 -4.73 -10.95
C PHE A 24 -25.97 -3.35 -10.81
N CYS A 25 -24.83 -3.08 -11.45
CA CYS A 25 -24.18 -1.77 -11.37
C CYS A 25 -24.86 -0.74 -12.30
N PRO A 26 -25.21 0.47 -11.82
CA PRO A 26 -25.87 1.50 -12.64
C PRO A 26 -24.98 2.04 -13.77
N ASN A 27 -23.64 2.04 -13.60
CA ASN A 27 -22.69 2.58 -14.56
C ASN A 27 -21.53 1.60 -14.84
N LYS A 28 -21.61 0.87 -15.97
CA LYS A 28 -20.65 -0.19 -16.32
C LYS A 28 -19.22 0.30 -16.52
N LEU A 29 -19.01 1.46 -17.14
CA LEU A 29 -17.66 2.00 -17.36
C LEU A 29 -16.98 2.34 -16.03
N ARG A 30 -17.69 3.04 -15.13
CA ARG A 30 -17.16 3.37 -13.81
C ARG A 30 -16.85 2.11 -12.99
N PHE A 31 -17.65 1.06 -13.15
CA PHE A 31 -17.39 -0.24 -12.51
C PHE A 31 -16.05 -0.84 -12.94
N PHE A 32 -15.75 -0.87 -14.25
CA PHE A 32 -14.50 -1.41 -14.76
C PHE A 32 -13.27 -0.57 -14.40
N PHE A 33 -13.41 0.73 -14.19
CA PHE A 33 -12.31 1.62 -13.78
C PHE A 33 -12.11 1.74 -12.26
N ASP A 34 -12.92 1.06 -11.45
CA ASP A 34 -12.75 1.06 -10.00
C ASP A 34 -11.65 0.07 -9.58
N MET A 35 -10.73 0.53 -8.71
CA MET A 35 -9.51 -0.22 -8.34
C MET A 35 -9.81 -1.60 -7.76
N VAL A 36 -10.91 -1.74 -7.02
CA VAL A 36 -11.29 -3.03 -6.41
C VAL A 36 -11.80 -4.01 -7.48
N ASN A 37 -12.54 -3.52 -8.47
CA ASN A 37 -13.11 -4.35 -9.52
C ASN A 37 -12.07 -4.73 -10.58
N ILE A 38 -11.08 -3.87 -10.83
CA ILE A 38 -9.92 -4.19 -11.68
C ILE A 38 -9.16 -5.38 -11.11
N VAL A 39 -8.83 -5.35 -9.81
CA VAL A 39 -8.12 -6.45 -9.14
C VAL A 39 -8.93 -7.74 -9.17
N ASP A 40 -10.24 -7.67 -8.94
CA ASP A 40 -11.13 -8.83 -9.04
C ASP A 40 -11.13 -9.42 -10.46
N THR A 41 -11.26 -8.56 -11.48
CA THR A 41 -11.27 -8.97 -12.89
C THR A 41 -9.94 -9.60 -13.33
N ILE A 42 -8.80 -9.00 -12.97
CA ILE A 42 -7.46 -9.57 -13.25
C ILE A 42 -7.29 -10.92 -12.56
N SER A 43 -7.72 -11.03 -11.31
CA SER A 43 -7.64 -12.29 -10.56
C SER A 43 -8.49 -13.39 -11.20
N LEU A 44 -9.65 -13.05 -11.74
CA LEU A 44 -10.50 -13.99 -12.46
C LEU A 44 -9.85 -14.43 -13.78
N ILE A 45 -9.35 -13.48 -14.58
CA ILE A 45 -8.67 -13.76 -15.86
C ILE A 45 -7.46 -14.69 -15.65
N ALA A 46 -6.65 -14.44 -14.63
CA ALA A 46 -5.47 -15.26 -14.31
C ALA A 46 -5.81 -16.71 -13.93
N VAL A 47 -7.02 -16.96 -13.42
CA VAL A 47 -7.47 -18.32 -13.09
C VAL A 47 -8.12 -19.00 -14.29
N TYR A 48 -8.89 -18.27 -15.09
CA TYR A 48 -9.48 -18.79 -16.32
C TYR A 48 -8.43 -19.17 -17.36
N SER A 49 -7.33 -18.41 -17.47
CA SER A 49 -6.24 -18.72 -18.41
C SER A 49 -5.63 -20.10 -18.15
N HIS A 50 -5.46 -20.49 -16.88
CA HIS A 50 -4.97 -21.83 -16.54
C HIS A 50 -5.94 -22.94 -16.94
N VAL A 51 -7.25 -22.73 -16.77
CA VAL A 51 -8.28 -23.69 -17.17
C VAL A 51 -8.33 -23.84 -18.69
N ILE A 52 -8.26 -22.72 -19.43
CA ILE A 52 -8.30 -22.70 -20.90
C ILE A 52 -7.08 -23.44 -21.48
N VAL A 53 -5.87 -23.16 -21.00
CA VAL A 53 -4.65 -23.81 -21.52
C VAL A 53 -4.68 -25.32 -21.27
N LYS A 54 -5.14 -25.76 -20.09
CA LYS A 54 -5.28 -27.20 -19.76
C LYS A 54 -6.26 -27.93 -20.70
N LEU A 55 -7.29 -27.25 -21.21
CA LEU A 55 -8.30 -27.83 -22.09
C LEU A 55 -7.89 -27.78 -23.57
N CYS A 56 -7.22 -26.71 -24.01
CA CYS A 56 -6.88 -26.50 -25.41
C CYS A 56 -5.59 -27.19 -25.86
N ILE A 57 -4.68 -27.52 -24.94
CA ILE A 57 -3.36 -28.08 -25.28
C ILE A 57 -3.15 -29.41 -24.55
N PRO A 58 -3.77 -30.50 -25.05
CA PRO A 58 -3.52 -31.85 -24.56
C PRO A 58 -2.18 -32.43 -25.05
N ASN A 59 -1.47 -31.73 -25.95
CA ASN A 59 -0.33 -32.27 -26.67
C ASN A 59 1.01 -31.87 -26.00
N GLU A 60 1.77 -32.86 -25.54
CA GLU A 60 3.03 -32.70 -24.78
C GLU A 60 4.08 -31.83 -25.50
N LYS A 61 4.03 -31.73 -26.83
CA LYS A 61 5.03 -31.06 -27.67
C LYS A 61 5.06 -29.53 -27.53
N TYR A 62 3.96 -28.89 -27.11
CA TYR A 62 3.88 -27.44 -26.92
C TYR A 62 4.00 -27.02 -25.45
N LYS A 63 4.17 -27.96 -24.52
CA LYS A 63 4.29 -27.64 -23.10
C LYS A 63 5.53 -26.80 -22.79
N GLU A 64 6.69 -27.13 -23.34
CA GLU A 64 7.97 -26.49 -22.97
C GLU A 64 7.94 -24.96 -23.14
N SER A 65 7.45 -24.44 -24.27
CA SER A 65 7.43 -22.98 -24.51
C SER A 65 6.28 -22.25 -23.81
N LEU A 66 5.25 -22.99 -23.34
CA LEU A 66 4.09 -22.42 -22.65
C LEU A 66 4.23 -22.50 -21.13
N VAL A 67 5.13 -23.35 -20.62
CA VAL A 67 5.43 -23.50 -19.19
C VAL A 67 5.91 -22.17 -18.61
N ASP A 68 6.81 -21.44 -19.27
CA ASP A 68 7.29 -20.13 -18.79
C ASP A 68 6.16 -19.10 -18.63
N ILE A 69 5.24 -19.07 -19.60
CA ILE A 69 4.07 -18.17 -19.56
C ILE A 69 3.08 -18.64 -18.46
N MET A 70 2.91 -19.95 -18.28
CA MET A 70 2.09 -20.52 -17.21
C MET A 70 2.65 -20.18 -15.83
N GLU A 71 3.97 -20.21 -15.65
CA GLU A 71 4.63 -19.82 -14.40
C GLU A 71 4.44 -18.34 -14.09
N ALA A 72 4.60 -17.47 -15.06
CA ALA A 72 4.31 -16.04 -14.90
C ALA A 72 2.82 -15.80 -14.52
N ILE A 73 1.89 -16.51 -15.15
CA ILE A 73 0.45 -16.45 -14.83
C ILE A 73 0.17 -17.03 -13.43
N HIS A 74 0.92 -18.03 -12.97
CA HIS A 74 0.80 -18.54 -11.61
C HIS A 74 1.13 -17.48 -10.56
N LEU A 75 2.12 -16.61 -10.81
CA LEU A 75 2.43 -15.49 -9.92
C LEU A 75 1.25 -14.51 -9.82
N LEU A 76 0.49 -14.30 -10.90
CA LEU A 76 -0.71 -13.45 -10.87
C LEU A 76 -1.79 -13.97 -9.91
N ARG A 77 -1.78 -15.26 -9.53
CA ARG A 77 -2.68 -15.77 -8.49
C ARG A 77 -2.42 -15.14 -7.13
N ILE A 78 -1.23 -14.59 -6.85
CA ILE A 78 -0.97 -13.88 -5.59
C ILE A 78 -1.83 -12.60 -5.47
N LEU A 79 -2.27 -12.04 -6.60
CA LEU A 79 -3.17 -10.89 -6.63
C LEU A 79 -4.52 -11.18 -5.96
N ARG A 80 -4.93 -12.45 -5.85
CA ARG A 80 -6.12 -12.82 -5.06
C ARG A 80 -5.98 -12.50 -3.57
N LEU A 81 -4.74 -12.43 -3.04
CA LEU A 81 -4.50 -11.96 -1.67
C LEU A 81 -4.84 -10.48 -1.54
N LEU A 82 -4.58 -9.66 -2.56
CA LEU A 82 -4.94 -8.24 -2.56
C LEU A 82 -6.46 -8.03 -2.44
N ARG A 83 -7.29 -8.92 -2.99
CA ARG A 83 -8.75 -8.90 -2.80
C ARG A 83 -9.13 -9.02 -1.33
N ILE A 84 -8.44 -9.88 -0.57
CA ILE A 84 -8.67 -10.03 0.88
C ILE A 84 -8.28 -8.73 1.60
N LEU A 85 -7.10 -8.18 1.27
CA LEU A 85 -6.63 -6.93 1.87
C LEU A 85 -7.65 -5.81 1.63
N GLN A 86 -8.13 -5.62 0.41
CA GLN A 86 -9.13 -4.58 0.07
C GLN A 86 -10.50 -4.76 0.76
N LYS A 87 -10.87 -6.00 1.13
CA LYS A 87 -12.10 -6.27 1.89
C LYS A 87 -11.97 -5.82 3.35
N MET A 88 -10.75 -5.75 3.89
CA MET A 88 -10.50 -5.24 5.23
C MET A 88 -10.74 -3.72 5.28
N ARG A 89 -11.49 -3.27 6.29
CA ARG A 89 -11.73 -1.84 6.53
C ARG A 89 -10.41 -1.07 6.65
N VAL A 90 -9.43 -1.65 7.35
CA VAL A 90 -8.11 -1.04 7.60
C VAL A 90 -7.40 -0.66 6.30
N PHE A 91 -7.35 -1.56 5.32
CA PHE A 91 -6.71 -1.28 4.02
C PHE A 91 -7.47 -0.25 3.19
N ARG A 92 -8.80 -0.19 3.27
CA ARG A 92 -9.56 0.88 2.59
C ARG A 92 -9.26 2.25 3.19
N VAL A 93 -9.23 2.33 4.52
CA VAL A 93 -8.83 3.56 5.24
C VAL A 93 -7.39 3.92 4.87
N LEU A 94 -6.48 2.96 4.84
CA LEU A 94 -5.09 3.16 4.42
C LEU A 94 -5.00 3.71 2.99
N ALA A 95 -5.64 3.07 2.02
CA ALA A 95 -5.61 3.48 0.61
C ALA A 95 -6.20 4.88 0.42
N TYR A 96 -7.29 5.20 1.14
CA TYR A 96 -7.89 6.52 1.12
C TYR A 96 -6.98 7.57 1.77
N SER A 97 -6.35 7.23 2.90
CA SER A 97 -5.38 8.11 3.58
C SER A 97 -4.21 8.43 2.65
N LEU A 98 -3.62 7.41 2.02
CA LEU A 98 -2.56 7.57 1.03
C LEU A 98 -2.99 8.43 -0.15
N LYS A 99 -4.20 8.21 -0.69
CA LYS A 99 -4.74 9.00 -1.79
C LYS A 99 -4.96 10.47 -1.39
N THR A 100 -5.28 10.76 -0.14
CA THR A 100 -5.46 12.15 0.32
C THR A 100 -4.13 12.82 0.67
N GLY A 101 -3.21 12.08 1.30
CA GLY A 101 -1.90 12.59 1.72
C GLY A 101 -0.79 12.48 0.67
N TYR A 102 -1.09 12.03 -0.56
CA TYR A 102 -0.07 11.79 -1.59
C TYR A 102 0.79 13.02 -1.89
N GLN A 103 0.24 14.23 -1.74
CA GLN A 103 0.96 15.49 -1.94
C GLN A 103 2.08 15.68 -0.91
N GLU A 104 1.88 15.22 0.33
CA GLU A 104 2.91 15.27 1.38
C GLU A 104 4.00 14.23 1.10
N PHE A 105 3.61 13.01 0.67
CA PHE A 105 4.58 11.98 0.29
C PHE A 105 5.45 12.38 -0.88
N ILE A 106 4.86 12.92 -1.95
CA ILE A 106 5.63 13.31 -3.13
C ILE A 106 6.60 14.45 -2.81
N LEU A 107 6.24 15.35 -1.88
CA LEU A 107 7.15 16.38 -1.39
C LEU A 107 8.36 15.77 -0.68
N VAL A 108 8.16 14.86 0.28
CA VAL A 108 9.28 14.25 1.02
C VAL A 108 10.15 13.37 0.10
N ILE A 109 9.54 12.59 -0.80
CA ILE A 109 10.27 11.79 -1.80
C ILE A 109 11.06 12.69 -2.75
N SER A 110 10.54 13.86 -3.11
CA SER A 110 11.25 14.85 -3.94
C SER A 110 12.48 15.39 -3.21
N PHE A 111 12.35 15.78 -1.93
CA PHE A 111 13.49 16.21 -1.11
C PHE A 111 14.52 15.09 -0.94
N PHE A 112 14.08 13.87 -0.69
CA PHE A 112 14.95 12.70 -0.59
C PHE A 112 15.72 12.47 -1.90
N SER A 113 15.04 12.51 -3.05
CA SER A 113 15.66 12.32 -4.36
C SER A 113 16.64 13.44 -4.70
N PHE A 114 16.29 14.69 -4.41
CA PHE A 114 17.19 15.84 -4.59
C PHE A 114 18.46 15.71 -3.72
N ALA A 115 18.31 15.32 -2.46
CA ALA A 115 19.45 15.08 -1.58
C ALA A 115 20.32 13.91 -2.09
N ALA A 116 19.71 12.79 -2.51
CA ALA A 116 20.44 11.65 -3.05
C ALA A 116 21.25 12.01 -4.31
N VAL A 117 20.68 12.81 -5.22
CA VAL A 117 21.38 13.29 -6.43
C VAL A 117 22.52 14.24 -6.06
N THR A 118 22.29 15.22 -5.18
CA THR A 118 23.31 16.21 -4.82
C THR A 118 24.49 15.57 -4.10
N PHE A 119 24.25 14.74 -3.08
CA PHE A 119 25.32 14.04 -2.37
C PHE A 119 25.97 12.94 -3.22
N GLY A 120 25.20 12.24 -4.06
CA GLY A 120 25.71 11.24 -4.99
C GLY A 120 26.64 11.83 -6.05
N CYS A 121 26.31 12.99 -6.61
CA CYS A 121 27.20 13.73 -7.51
C CYS A 121 28.45 14.24 -6.78
N LEU A 122 28.28 14.79 -5.57
CA LEU A 122 29.39 15.33 -4.77
C LEU A 122 30.42 14.25 -4.42
N ILE A 123 29.96 13.06 -4.02
CA ILE A 123 30.86 11.96 -3.67
C ILE A 123 31.56 11.37 -4.91
N CYS A 124 30.85 11.28 -6.04
CA CYS A 124 31.44 10.85 -7.31
C CYS A 124 32.54 11.82 -7.77
N HIS A 125 32.38 13.12 -7.54
CA HIS A 125 33.41 14.10 -7.86
C HIS A 125 34.66 13.98 -6.96
N LEU A 126 34.46 13.75 -5.66
CA LEU A 126 35.55 13.67 -4.69
C LEU A 126 36.27 12.32 -4.67
N ASP A 127 35.56 11.24 -5.01
CA ASP A 127 36.05 9.86 -4.92
C ASP A 127 36.11 9.15 -6.28
N GLY A 128 35.97 9.89 -7.39
CA GLY A 128 35.85 9.41 -8.78
C GLY A 128 37.03 8.63 -9.35
N LYS A 129 38.01 8.27 -8.52
CA LYS A 129 39.15 7.39 -8.84
C LYS A 129 39.07 6.03 -8.14
N ASN A 130 38.09 5.85 -7.25
CA ASN A 130 37.96 4.69 -6.38
C ASN A 130 36.73 3.86 -6.76
N LYS A 131 35.94 3.39 -5.79
CA LYS A 131 34.79 2.49 -6.00
C LYS A 131 33.57 3.15 -6.64
N ILE A 132 33.50 4.49 -6.65
CA ILE A 132 32.38 5.26 -7.17
C ILE A 132 32.84 5.96 -8.46
N LEU A 133 32.71 5.27 -9.59
CA LEU A 133 33.25 5.72 -10.88
C LEU A 133 32.27 6.58 -11.67
N HIS A 134 30.98 6.24 -11.62
CA HIS A 134 29.94 6.95 -12.36
C HIS A 134 28.91 7.60 -11.44
N ILE A 135 28.26 8.66 -11.94
CA ILE A 135 27.21 9.39 -11.22
C ILE A 135 26.09 8.45 -10.70
N PRO A 136 25.59 7.48 -11.49
CA PRO A 136 24.59 6.52 -11.01
C PRO A 136 25.06 5.70 -9.80
N ASP A 137 26.34 5.34 -9.73
CA ASP A 137 26.92 4.60 -8.61
C ASP A 137 26.90 5.45 -7.33
N GLY A 138 27.20 6.75 -7.46
CA GLY A 138 27.12 7.72 -6.37
C GLY A 138 25.69 7.92 -5.88
N ILE A 139 24.71 7.99 -6.80
CA ILE A 139 23.28 8.10 -6.44
C ILE A 139 22.82 6.83 -5.73
N TYR A 140 23.18 5.63 -6.24
CA TYR A 140 22.87 4.36 -5.60
C TYR A 140 23.41 4.33 -4.16
N TRP A 141 24.69 4.69 -3.98
CA TRP A 141 25.31 4.74 -2.67
C TRP A 141 24.62 5.74 -1.72
N ALA A 142 24.26 6.92 -2.23
CA ALA A 142 23.55 7.93 -1.44
C ALA A 142 22.18 7.40 -0.97
N VAL A 143 21.40 6.76 -1.85
CA VAL A 143 20.11 6.15 -1.50
C VAL A 143 20.27 5.06 -0.44
N VAL A 144 21.22 4.13 -0.61
CA VAL A 144 21.49 3.03 0.34
C VAL A 144 21.93 3.55 1.71
N THR A 145 22.70 4.63 1.74
CA THR A 145 23.20 5.23 2.98
C THR A 145 22.12 6.05 3.69
N MET A 146 21.37 6.89 2.96
CA MET A 146 20.28 7.69 3.54
C MET A 146 19.13 6.83 4.05
N THR A 147 18.85 5.69 3.40
CA THR A 147 17.87 4.69 3.88
C THR A 147 18.39 3.81 5.01
N THR A 148 19.62 4.03 5.47
CA THR A 148 20.28 3.25 6.55
C THR A 148 20.45 1.76 6.24
N VAL A 149 20.33 1.34 4.97
CA VAL A 149 20.56 -0.05 4.55
C VAL A 149 22.04 -0.40 4.63
N GLY A 150 22.90 0.44 4.05
CA GLY A 150 24.35 0.36 4.23
C GLY A 150 24.99 -0.97 3.84
N TYR A 151 24.79 -1.45 2.60
CA TYR A 151 25.36 -2.73 2.12
C TYR A 151 26.88 -2.83 2.25
N GLY A 152 27.60 -1.70 2.14
CA GLY A 152 29.07 -1.65 2.29
C GLY A 152 29.85 -2.11 1.04
N ASP A 153 29.17 -2.33 -0.08
CA ASP A 153 29.75 -2.65 -1.37
C ASP A 153 30.56 -1.46 -1.93
N MET A 154 29.96 -0.27 -1.89
CA MET A 154 30.56 1.01 -2.25
C MET A 154 30.59 1.95 -1.05
N TYR A 155 31.67 2.71 -0.91
CA TYR A 155 31.85 3.72 0.13
C TYR A 155 33.01 4.64 -0.22
N PRO A 156 32.99 5.90 0.25
CA PRO A 156 34.06 6.84 -0.04
C PRO A 156 35.35 6.48 0.70
N MET A 157 36.45 6.49 -0.05
CA MET A 157 37.78 6.20 0.48
C MET A 157 38.52 7.45 0.93
N THR A 158 38.30 8.58 0.25
CA THR A 158 38.92 9.87 0.57
C THR A 158 38.47 10.42 1.93
N PHE A 159 39.37 11.14 2.61
CA PHE A 159 39.08 11.78 3.90
C PHE A 159 37.90 12.76 3.80
N LEU A 160 37.91 13.65 2.80
CA LEU A 160 36.81 14.59 2.54
C LEU A 160 35.50 13.86 2.20
N GLY A 161 35.57 12.79 1.41
CA GLY A 161 34.40 11.96 1.10
C GLY A 161 33.78 11.34 2.35
N LYS A 162 34.58 10.88 3.30
CA LYS A 162 34.10 10.33 4.59
C LYS A 162 33.42 11.38 5.46
N VAL A 163 33.95 12.62 5.51
CA VAL A 163 33.31 13.72 6.26
C VAL A 163 31.94 14.04 5.65
N ILE A 164 31.87 14.18 4.33
CA ILE A 164 30.60 14.44 3.62
C ILE A 164 29.62 13.28 3.78
N ALA A 165 30.10 12.03 3.73
CA ALA A 165 29.29 10.85 3.98
C ALA A 165 28.69 10.84 5.39
N GLY A 166 29.46 11.24 6.40
CA GLY A 166 28.96 11.40 7.77
C GLY A 166 27.84 12.43 7.85
N CYS A 167 28.04 13.62 7.28
CA CYS A 167 27.02 14.67 7.22
C CYS A 167 25.75 14.20 6.47
N MET A 168 25.93 13.54 5.32
CA MET A 168 24.84 12.99 4.52
C MET A 168 24.07 11.92 5.29
N ALA A 169 24.75 11.01 6.00
CA ALA A 169 24.10 9.97 6.78
C ALA A 169 23.17 10.56 7.84
N VAL A 170 23.62 11.60 8.55
CA VAL A 170 22.80 12.31 9.55
C VAL A 170 21.61 13.00 8.86
N LEU A 171 21.85 13.86 7.87
CA LEU A 171 20.79 14.62 7.20
C LEU A 171 19.77 13.71 6.49
N GLY A 172 20.25 12.67 5.81
CA GLY A 172 19.41 11.69 5.13
C GLY A 172 18.54 10.90 6.08
N SER A 173 19.10 10.45 7.22
CA SER A 173 18.33 9.75 8.24
C SER A 173 17.21 10.61 8.83
N LEU A 174 17.41 11.92 8.98
CA LEU A 174 16.36 12.85 9.44
C LEU A 174 15.22 12.97 8.43
N ILE A 175 15.55 13.04 7.13
CA ILE A 175 14.54 13.08 6.05
C ILE A 175 13.76 11.76 6.03
N SER A 176 14.45 10.62 6.08
CA SER A 176 13.80 9.30 6.10
C SER A 176 12.95 9.08 7.36
N ALA A 177 13.42 9.53 8.52
CA ALA A 177 12.65 9.47 9.77
C ALA A 177 11.35 10.26 9.69
N SER A 178 11.32 11.36 8.93
CA SER A 178 10.14 12.21 8.76
C SER A 178 9.03 11.56 7.91
N LEU A 179 9.34 10.53 7.11
CA LEU A 179 8.35 9.81 6.29
C LEU A 179 7.30 9.10 7.14
N ILE A 180 7.72 8.48 8.26
CA ILE A 180 6.84 7.67 9.10
C ILE A 180 5.79 8.55 9.81
N PRO A 181 6.14 9.66 10.50
CA PRO A 181 5.16 10.54 11.12
C PRO A 181 4.16 11.15 10.13
N VAL A 182 4.61 11.58 8.95
CA VAL A 182 3.72 12.10 7.90
C VAL A 182 2.67 11.06 7.53
N PHE A 183 3.10 9.81 7.31
CA PHE A 183 2.19 8.70 7.06
C PHE A 183 1.25 8.43 8.23
N VAL A 184 1.80 8.32 9.44
CA VAL A 184 1.04 7.93 10.64
C VAL A 184 0.01 8.99 10.99
N ASN A 185 0.35 10.27 10.94
CA ASN A 185 -0.56 11.36 11.26
C ASN A 185 -1.76 11.37 10.31
N ASN A 186 -1.49 11.23 9.01
CA ASN A 186 -2.52 11.19 8.00
C ASN A 186 -3.40 9.92 8.14
N PHE A 187 -2.80 8.76 8.38
CA PHE A 187 -3.55 7.52 8.63
C PHE A 187 -4.40 7.60 9.90
N LEU A 188 -3.85 8.14 11.00
CA LEU A 188 -4.52 8.26 12.29
C LEU A 188 -5.72 9.21 12.20
N PHE A 189 -5.59 10.30 11.45
CA PHE A 189 -6.69 11.23 11.17
C PHE A 189 -7.88 10.50 10.54
N PHE A 190 -7.65 9.76 9.45
CA PHE A 190 -8.72 9.02 8.76
C PHE A 190 -9.22 7.79 9.53
N TYR A 191 -8.34 7.11 10.27
CA TYR A 191 -8.71 5.97 11.10
C TYR A 191 -9.63 6.38 12.25
N THR A 192 -9.29 7.47 12.96
CA THR A 192 -10.10 8.00 14.06
C THR A 192 -11.41 8.56 13.56
N ASN A 193 -11.40 9.30 12.44
CA ASN A 193 -12.64 9.83 11.85
C ASN A 193 -13.59 8.71 11.41
N SER A 194 -13.07 7.65 10.79
CA SER A 194 -13.86 6.47 10.40
C SER A 194 -14.44 5.72 11.61
N ASN A 195 -13.71 5.65 12.72
CA ASN A 195 -14.17 5.01 13.94
C ASN A 195 -15.21 5.86 14.69
N ASN A 196 -15.03 7.18 14.75
CA ASN A 196 -15.98 8.09 15.40
C ASN A 196 -17.33 8.12 14.70
N LEU A 197 -17.37 8.09 13.35
CA LEU A 197 -18.64 7.91 12.60
C LEU A 197 -19.35 6.60 12.95
N SER A 198 -18.60 5.53 13.23
CA SER A 198 -19.18 4.25 13.66
C SER A 198 -19.64 4.22 15.12
N LEU A 199 -19.23 5.20 15.93
CA LEU A 199 -19.69 5.39 17.30
C LEU A 199 -20.93 6.29 17.37
N GLU A 200 -21.02 7.34 16.56
CA GLU A 200 -22.23 8.19 16.49
C GLU A 200 -23.45 7.47 15.87
N THR A 201 -23.22 6.50 14.99
CA THR A 201 -24.29 5.67 14.41
C THR A 201 -24.82 4.59 15.34
N LYS A 202 -24.17 4.33 16.49
CA LYS A 202 -24.82 3.57 17.57
C LYS A 202 -25.83 4.51 18.22
N PRO A 203 -27.14 4.21 18.18
CA PRO A 203 -28.13 5.07 18.81
C PRO A 203 -27.74 5.20 20.28
N LYS A 204 -27.52 6.44 20.75
CA LYS A 204 -27.38 6.75 22.17
C LYS A 204 -28.56 6.09 22.88
N ALA A 205 -28.30 5.00 23.61
CA ALA A 205 -29.31 4.36 24.42
C ALA A 205 -29.84 5.44 25.36
N LYS A 206 -31.09 5.85 25.14
CA LYS A 206 -31.78 6.82 25.99
C LYS A 206 -31.77 6.26 27.41
N SER A 207 -30.89 6.78 28.25
CA SER A 207 -31.01 6.64 29.70
C SER A 207 -32.31 7.32 30.11
N LYS A 208 -33.40 6.54 30.17
CA LYS A 208 -34.60 6.91 30.91
C LYS A 208 -34.23 6.87 32.39
N THR A 209 -33.66 7.96 32.89
CA THR A 209 -33.67 8.19 34.33
C THR A 209 -35.10 8.59 34.68
N ARG A 210 -35.87 7.64 35.23
CA ARG A 210 -37.15 7.92 35.89
C ARG A 210 -36.83 8.80 37.10
N VAL A 211 -37.10 10.10 37.00
CA VAL A 211 -37.23 10.93 38.19
C VAL A 211 -38.66 10.72 38.69
N GLY A 212 -38.79 9.84 39.69
CA GLY A 212 -40.01 9.68 40.46
C GLY A 212 -40.27 10.94 41.28
N CYS A 213 -41.52 11.39 41.26
CA CYS A 213 -42.05 12.42 42.13
C CYS A 213 -41.75 12.11 43.61
N THR A 214 -41.25 13.09 44.36
CA THR A 214 -41.71 13.41 45.73
C THR A 214 -41.18 14.78 46.16
N GLY A 215 -42.09 15.64 46.65
CA GLY A 215 -41.79 16.71 47.62
C GLY A 215 -41.33 18.07 47.11
N LYS A 216 -42.27 19.02 46.94
CA LYS A 216 -42.02 20.43 47.27
C LYS A 216 -41.86 20.54 48.80
N PRO A 217 -41.00 21.42 49.35
CA PRO A 217 -41.45 22.80 49.62
C PRO A 217 -40.39 23.93 49.59
N LYS A 218 -40.92 25.12 49.25
CA LYS A 218 -40.68 26.48 49.80
C LYS A 218 -39.38 27.26 49.49
N LEU A 219 -39.59 28.25 48.62
CA LEU A 219 -39.32 29.70 48.80
C LEU A 219 -38.34 30.12 49.92
N GLN A 220 -37.21 30.71 49.54
CA GLN A 220 -36.74 31.99 50.10
C GLN A 220 -35.62 32.61 49.24
N LYS A 221 -35.91 33.77 48.62
CA LYS A 221 -34.90 34.82 48.32
C LYS A 221 -34.61 35.53 49.66
N PRO A 222 -33.40 36.01 49.96
CA PRO A 222 -32.88 37.29 49.40
C PRO A 222 -31.32 37.32 49.36
N ILE A 223 -30.54 38.31 48.91
CA ILE A 223 -30.63 39.72 48.46
C ILE A 223 -29.74 39.82 47.22
#